data_AF-A0AAV1Z9X2-F1
#
_entry.id   AF-A0AAV1Z9X2-F1
#
_cell.length_a   1.000
_cell.length_b   1.000
_cell.length_c   1.000
_cell.angle_alpha   90.00
_cell.angle_beta   90.00
_cell.angle_gamma   90.00
#
_symmetry.space_group_name_H-M   'P 1'
#
loop_
_entity.id
_entity.type
_entity.pdbx_description
1 polymer ?
#
loop_
_entity_poly.entity_id
_entity_poly.type
_entity_poly.pdbx_seq_one_letter_code
_entity_poly.pdbx_strand_id
1 'polypeptide(L)'
;MFVGTSRVMLQNVFKPIIHFSIMCEQVRIFMKFYSFVRESAPRVLQYKPSQDGNQEHNLYPTITHYTFFLFAPVLIYRDSYPRRKEINYKFALAQLFKFFACIFICYCGCLRFMVDVFHTTGIKPFSLKELSLMYAGSTVVGALMMFVMFYAVLHSWLNFFAEILRFGDREFYQDWWNSTSFSQYYRKWNTVVHDWLYTYIYMETINVGLSRSAALIAVFFVSSLVHEYIIALSLGFFYPILAVTYLTVGVPVIFLTDKKTGQFWNTFMWSMLFSGWGLVIIFYTLEWHARNNCKGLDDPVLDFCIPRSWSASCNVIAFS
;
A
#
# COMPACT_ATOMS: atom_id res chain seq x y z
N MET A 1 16.52 -11.48 1.94
CA MET A 1 15.13 -11.53 1.44
C MET A 1 14.89 -10.55 0.28
N PHE A 2 15.12 -9.26 0.49
CA PHE A 2 14.88 -8.20 -0.52
C PHE A 2 15.65 -8.38 -1.82
N VAL A 3 16.98 -8.58 -1.76
CA VAL A 3 17.84 -8.69 -2.96
C VAL A 3 17.45 -9.86 -3.86
N GLY A 4 17.20 -11.04 -3.29
CA GLY A 4 16.84 -12.24 -4.06
C GLY A 4 15.50 -12.09 -4.77
N THR A 5 14.50 -11.54 -4.07
CA THR A 5 13.17 -11.32 -4.66
C THR A 5 13.24 -10.26 -5.76
N SER A 6 13.88 -9.11 -5.49
CA SER A 6 14.03 -8.04 -6.48
C SER A 6 14.73 -8.54 -7.75
N ARG A 7 15.77 -9.39 -7.61
CA ARG A 7 16.45 -9.99 -8.77
C ARG A 7 15.52 -10.87 -9.61
N VAL A 8 14.66 -11.68 -8.99
CA VAL A 8 13.68 -12.52 -9.71
C VAL A 8 12.61 -11.66 -10.38
N MET A 9 12.15 -10.58 -9.73
CA MET A 9 11.17 -9.66 -10.33
C MET A 9 11.74 -8.94 -11.55
N LEU A 10 13.00 -8.47 -11.48
CA LEU A 10 13.67 -7.78 -12.59
C LEU A 10 13.94 -8.70 -13.79
N GLN A 11 13.90 -10.01 -13.61
CA GLN A 11 13.98 -10.98 -14.71
C GLN A 11 12.64 -11.12 -15.46
N ASN A 12 11.57 -10.43 -15.03
CA ASN A 12 10.25 -10.38 -15.67
C ASN A 12 9.66 -11.77 -16.00
N VAL A 13 9.93 -12.75 -15.12
CA VAL A 13 9.49 -14.14 -15.34
C VAL A 13 7.97 -14.29 -15.16
N PHE A 14 7.33 -13.43 -14.35
CA PHE A 14 5.90 -13.52 -14.04
C PHE A 14 5.10 -12.31 -14.52
N LYS A 15 3.77 -12.48 -14.54
CA LYS A 15 2.85 -11.38 -14.84
C LYS A 15 2.85 -10.33 -13.71
N PRO A 16 2.56 -9.05 -14.00
CA PRO A 16 2.60 -7.97 -13.01
C PRO A 16 1.79 -8.21 -11.72
N ILE A 17 0.64 -8.89 -11.82
CA ILE A 17 -0.19 -9.20 -10.65
C ILE A 17 0.48 -10.19 -9.69
N ILE A 18 1.28 -11.12 -10.22
CA ILE A 18 2.04 -12.08 -9.41
C ILE A 18 3.19 -11.34 -8.74
N HIS A 19 3.89 -10.47 -9.47
CA HIS A 19 4.91 -9.61 -8.87
C HIS A 19 4.33 -8.77 -7.73
N PHE A 20 3.20 -8.09 -7.96
CA PHE A 20 2.52 -7.31 -6.93
C PHE A 20 2.20 -8.12 -5.68
N SER A 21 1.65 -9.33 -5.85
CA SER A 21 1.35 -10.23 -4.73
C SER A 21 2.62 -10.60 -3.95
N ILE A 22 3.71 -10.95 -4.64
CA ILE A 22 5.00 -11.29 -4.02
C ILE A 22 5.58 -10.08 -3.28
N MET A 23 5.51 -8.89 -3.87
CA MET A 23 6.03 -7.65 -3.28
C MET A 23 5.27 -7.26 -2.02
N CYS A 24 3.93 -7.33 -2.05
CA CYS A 24 3.11 -7.10 -0.86
C CYS A 24 3.41 -8.11 0.25
N GLU A 25 3.53 -9.40 -0.08
CA GLU A 25 3.87 -10.45 0.89
C GLU A 25 5.27 -10.25 1.49
N GLN A 26 6.23 -9.84 0.67
CA GLN A 26 7.58 -9.55 1.14
C GLN A 26 7.58 -8.41 2.17
N VAL A 27 6.91 -7.29 1.88
CA VAL A 27 6.80 -6.16 2.80
C VAL A 27 6.05 -6.57 4.07
N ARG A 28 4.96 -7.33 3.95
CA ARG A 28 4.18 -7.85 5.09
C ARG A 28 5.04 -8.70 6.02
N ILE A 29 5.79 -9.65 5.46
CA ILE A 29 6.69 -10.53 6.24
C ILE A 29 7.79 -9.72 6.92
N PHE A 30 8.37 -8.74 6.23
CA PHE A 30 9.37 -7.84 6.81
C PHE A 30 8.80 -7.06 8.00
N MET A 31 7.64 -6.43 7.85
CA MET A 31 7.00 -5.65 8.92
C MET A 31 6.72 -6.52 10.15
N LYS A 32 6.20 -7.74 9.93
CA LYS A 32 5.96 -8.71 11.01
C LYS A 32 7.26 -9.16 11.67
N PHE A 33 8.29 -9.47 10.89
CA PHE A 33 9.58 -9.87 11.41
C PHE A 33 10.21 -8.76 12.26
N TYR A 34 10.21 -7.51 11.75
CA TYR A 34 10.69 -6.35 12.50
C TYR A 34 9.95 -6.18 13.82
N SER A 35 8.61 -6.24 13.79
CA SER A 35 7.78 -6.14 14.99
C SER A 35 8.11 -7.25 16.00
N PHE A 36 8.22 -8.49 15.55
CA PHE A 36 8.59 -9.62 16.41
C PHE A 36 9.94 -9.40 17.11
N VAL A 37 10.97 -9.00 16.36
CA VAL A 37 12.29 -8.69 16.93
C VAL A 37 12.21 -7.53 17.91
N ARG A 38 11.50 -6.45 17.55
CA ARG A 38 11.44 -5.24 18.37
C ARG A 38 10.69 -5.44 19.69
N GLU A 39 9.64 -6.26 19.70
CA GLU A 39 8.87 -6.58 20.91
C GLU A 39 9.56 -7.64 21.78
N SER A 40 10.31 -8.58 21.17
CA SER A 40 10.97 -9.68 21.91
C SER A 40 12.35 -9.30 22.44
N ALA A 41 13.14 -8.50 21.70
CA ALA A 41 14.52 -8.20 22.06
C ALA A 41 14.68 -7.51 23.43
N PRO A 42 13.88 -6.48 23.81
CA PRO A 42 14.01 -5.85 25.12
C PRO A 42 13.83 -6.85 26.28
N ARG A 43 12.89 -7.78 26.15
CA ARG A 43 12.64 -8.82 27.15
C ARG A 43 13.85 -9.73 27.36
N VAL A 44 14.46 -10.18 26.25
CA VAL A 44 15.64 -11.05 26.29
C VAL A 44 16.86 -10.30 26.82
N LEU A 45 17.04 -9.03 26.45
CA LEU A 45 18.17 -8.21 26.88
C LEU A 45 18.08 -7.78 28.35
N GLN A 46 16.87 -7.59 28.88
CA GLN A 46 16.64 -7.20 30.28
C GLN A 46 16.63 -8.39 31.24
N TYR A 47 16.43 -9.60 30.75
CA TYR A 47 16.38 -10.80 31.58
C TYR A 47 17.70 -11.08 32.28
N LYS A 48 17.63 -11.27 33.60
CA LYS A 48 18.77 -11.64 34.43
C LYS A 48 18.49 -12.97 35.12
N PRO A 49 19.21 -14.05 34.78
CA PRO A 49 19.01 -15.37 35.38
C PRO A 49 19.07 -15.36 36.91
N SER A 50 19.87 -14.46 37.49
CA SER A 50 20.05 -14.31 38.94
C SER A 50 18.90 -13.59 39.66
N GLN A 51 18.08 -12.78 38.96
CA GLN A 51 17.00 -12.00 39.56
C GLN A 51 15.62 -12.54 39.22
N ASP A 52 15.44 -13.06 38.00
CA ASP A 52 14.12 -13.41 37.45
C ASP A 52 13.78 -14.91 37.60
N GLY A 53 14.73 -15.73 38.06
CA GLY A 53 14.55 -17.17 38.22
C GLY A 53 14.24 -17.91 36.90
N ASN A 54 13.57 -19.06 37.00
CA ASN A 54 13.31 -19.97 35.87
C ASN A 54 12.08 -19.57 35.02
N GLN A 55 12.01 -18.32 34.58
CA GLN A 55 10.94 -17.82 33.70
C GLN A 55 11.22 -18.01 32.21
N GLU A 56 12.09 -18.97 31.83
CA GLU A 56 12.51 -19.22 30.44
C GLU A 56 11.33 -19.34 29.46
N HIS A 57 10.20 -19.91 29.88
CA HIS A 57 9.00 -20.08 29.07
C HIS A 57 8.33 -18.77 28.61
N ASN A 58 8.59 -17.64 29.28
CA ASN A 58 8.06 -16.33 28.92
C ASN A 58 9.02 -15.48 28.07
N LEU A 59 10.28 -15.92 27.92
CA LEU A 59 11.31 -15.18 27.19
C LEU A 59 11.14 -15.26 25.68
N TYR A 60 10.82 -16.45 25.17
CA TYR A 60 10.70 -16.69 23.74
C TYR A 60 9.33 -17.32 23.43
N PRO A 61 8.64 -16.86 22.37
CA PRO A 61 7.41 -17.51 21.98
C PRO A 61 7.66 -18.89 21.39
N THR A 62 6.65 -19.74 21.52
CA THR A 62 6.61 -21.00 20.81
C THR A 62 6.55 -20.78 19.30
N ILE A 63 7.13 -21.70 18.52
CA ILE A 63 7.06 -21.68 17.04
C ILE A 63 5.60 -21.65 16.57
N THR A 64 4.70 -22.33 17.28
CA THR A 64 3.26 -22.34 17.00
C THR A 64 2.65 -20.94 17.12
N HIS A 65 2.98 -20.19 18.18
CA HIS A 65 2.49 -18.83 18.36
C HIS A 65 3.07 -17.87 17.32
N TYR A 66 4.36 -17.98 17.02
CA TYR A 66 4.98 -17.17 15.98
C TYR A 66 4.36 -17.45 14.60
N THR A 67 4.11 -18.73 14.28
CA THR A 67 3.43 -19.12 13.04
C THR A 67 2.00 -18.57 12.99
N PHE A 68 1.27 -18.61 14.09
CA PHE A 68 -0.04 -17.96 14.19
C PHE A 68 0.05 -16.46 13.88
N PHE A 69 1.01 -15.75 14.49
CA PHE A 69 1.24 -14.34 14.23
C PHE A 69 1.56 -14.09 12.75
N LEU A 70 2.35 -14.94 12.09
CA LEU A 70 2.66 -14.78 10.66
C LEU A 70 1.41 -14.76 9.78
N PHE A 71 0.37 -15.53 10.10
CA PHE A 71 -0.89 -15.54 9.33
C PHE A 71 -1.96 -14.58 9.87
N ALA A 72 -1.86 -14.16 11.13
CA ALA A 72 -2.84 -13.25 11.73
C ALA A 72 -2.89 -11.91 10.98
N PRO A 73 -4.08 -11.30 10.79
CA PRO A 73 -4.26 -10.04 10.07
C PRO A 73 -3.87 -8.81 10.92
N VAL A 74 -2.70 -8.85 11.55
CA VAL A 74 -2.13 -7.80 12.42
C VAL A 74 -0.63 -7.70 12.18
N LEU A 75 -0.04 -6.51 12.27
CA LEU A 75 1.40 -6.33 12.04
C LEU A 75 2.22 -6.15 13.32
N ILE A 76 1.56 -5.90 14.46
CA ILE A 76 2.20 -5.77 15.78
C ILE A 76 2.19 -7.13 16.48
N TYR A 77 3.38 -7.61 16.84
CA TYR A 77 3.57 -8.81 17.63
C TYR A 77 3.13 -8.59 19.08
N ARG A 78 2.36 -9.53 19.64
CA ARG A 78 1.95 -9.60 21.04
C ARG A 78 1.96 -11.06 21.48
N ASP A 79 2.22 -11.32 22.76
CA ASP A 79 2.23 -12.70 23.28
C ASP A 79 0.82 -13.30 23.38
N SER A 80 -0.19 -12.46 23.52
CA SER A 80 -1.59 -12.87 23.55
C SER A 80 -2.43 -11.98 22.65
N TYR A 81 -3.28 -12.61 21.85
CA TYR A 81 -4.29 -11.92 21.04
C TYR A 81 -5.69 -12.33 21.49
N PRO A 82 -6.69 -11.44 21.42
CA PRO A 82 -8.07 -11.81 21.67
C PRO A 82 -8.49 -12.88 20.65
N ARG A 83 -9.11 -13.97 21.13
CA ARG A 83 -9.57 -15.07 20.28
C ARG A 83 -11.05 -15.34 20.43
N ARG A 84 -11.69 -15.75 19.33
CA ARG A 84 -13.06 -16.27 19.33
C ARG A 84 -13.08 -17.75 19.70
N LYS A 85 -14.21 -18.20 20.26
CA LYS A 85 -14.41 -19.60 20.67
C LYS A 85 -14.53 -20.52 19.45
N GLU A 86 -15.34 -20.12 18.48
CA GLU A 86 -15.74 -20.91 17.33
C GLU A 86 -15.47 -20.18 16.01
N ILE A 87 -15.37 -20.97 14.92
CA ILE A 87 -15.21 -20.49 13.55
C ILE A 87 -16.59 -20.50 12.88
N ASN A 88 -17.03 -19.36 12.36
CA ASN A 88 -18.18 -19.24 11.49
C ASN A 88 -17.77 -19.44 10.03
N TYR A 89 -17.77 -20.69 9.57
CA TYR A 89 -17.40 -21.04 8.19
C TYR A 89 -18.29 -20.37 7.13
N LYS A 90 -19.58 -20.17 7.42
CA LYS A 90 -20.49 -19.47 6.50
C LYS A 90 -20.03 -18.03 6.27
N PHE A 91 -19.65 -17.33 7.35
CA PHE A 91 -19.10 -15.99 7.25
C PHE A 91 -17.76 -15.99 6.50
N ALA A 92 -16.83 -16.90 6.85
CA ALA A 92 -15.53 -17.00 6.19
C ALA A 92 -15.67 -17.23 4.67
N LEU A 93 -16.47 -18.21 4.25
CA LEU A 93 -16.70 -18.51 2.83
C LEU A 93 -17.38 -17.35 2.10
N ALA A 94 -18.32 -16.65 2.75
CA ALA A 94 -18.95 -15.48 2.17
C ALA A 94 -17.94 -14.34 1.95
N GLN A 95 -17.02 -14.10 2.89
CA GLN A 95 -15.96 -13.10 2.73
C GLN A 95 -14.97 -13.50 1.63
N LEU A 96 -14.62 -14.78 1.54
CA LEU A 96 -13.76 -15.29 0.48
C LEU A 96 -14.39 -15.11 -0.91
N PHE A 97 -15.69 -15.41 -1.05
CA PHE A 97 -16.42 -15.18 -2.30
C PHE A 97 -16.43 -13.68 -2.68
N LYS A 98 -16.74 -12.80 -1.73
CA LYS A 98 -16.73 -11.35 -1.95
C LYS A 98 -15.36 -10.84 -2.40
N PHE A 99 -14.29 -11.36 -1.80
CA PHE A 99 -12.92 -11.03 -2.20
C PHE A 99 -12.69 -11.34 -3.69
N PHE A 100 -12.97 -12.57 -4.13
CA PHE A 100 -12.80 -12.94 -5.54
C PHE A 100 -13.72 -12.17 -6.50
N ALA A 101 -14.95 -11.89 -6.08
CA ALA A 101 -15.88 -11.06 -6.86
C ALA A 101 -15.33 -9.63 -7.05
N CYS A 102 -14.77 -9.02 -6.01
CA CYS A 102 -14.12 -7.71 -6.11
C CYS A 102 -12.90 -7.73 -7.03
N ILE A 103 -12.04 -8.77 -6.94
CA ILE A 103 -10.90 -8.92 -7.86
C ILE A 103 -11.37 -9.03 -9.31
N PHE A 104 -12.44 -9.78 -9.57
CA PHE A 104 -13.03 -9.89 -10.90
C PHE A 104 -13.57 -8.55 -11.41
N ILE A 105 -14.25 -7.77 -10.56
CA ILE A 105 -14.72 -6.42 -10.90
C ILE A 105 -13.55 -5.50 -11.27
N CYS A 106 -12.48 -5.51 -10.46
CA CYS A 106 -11.27 -4.75 -10.75
C CYS A 106 -10.63 -5.17 -12.09
N TYR A 107 -10.55 -6.46 -12.35
CA TYR A 107 -10.04 -6.99 -13.62
C TYR A 107 -10.84 -6.47 -14.83
N CYS A 108 -12.18 -6.56 -14.79
CA CYS A 108 -13.05 -6.03 -15.83
C CYS A 108 -12.88 -4.51 -16.00
N GLY A 109 -12.75 -3.77 -14.89
CA GLY A 109 -12.47 -2.34 -14.90
C GLY A 109 -11.14 -2.00 -15.57
N CYS A 110 -10.07 -2.73 -15.25
CA CYS A 110 -8.75 -2.54 -15.86
C CYS A 110 -8.80 -2.80 -17.38
N LEU A 111 -9.41 -3.91 -17.81
CA LEU A 111 -9.53 -4.21 -19.24
C LEU A 111 -10.25 -3.07 -19.99
N ARG A 112 -11.43 -2.67 -19.48
CA ARG A 112 -12.28 -1.72 -20.20
C ARG A 112 -11.76 -0.29 -20.19
N PHE A 113 -11.11 0.14 -19.11
CA PHE A 113 -10.79 1.54 -18.91
C PHE A 113 -9.29 1.86 -18.90
N MET A 114 -8.43 0.89 -18.67
CA MET A 114 -6.98 1.07 -18.76
C MET A 114 -6.47 0.51 -20.08
N VAL A 115 -6.76 -0.75 -20.38
CA VAL A 115 -6.22 -1.39 -21.60
C VAL A 115 -6.84 -0.77 -22.86
N ASP A 116 -8.16 -0.75 -22.97
CA ASP A 116 -8.84 -0.24 -24.18
C ASP A 116 -8.55 1.25 -24.45
N VAL A 117 -8.49 2.08 -23.39
CA VAL A 117 -8.34 3.54 -23.53
C VAL A 117 -6.90 3.94 -23.85
N PHE A 118 -5.90 3.22 -23.32
CA PHE A 118 -4.50 3.61 -23.41
C PHE A 118 -3.68 2.77 -24.39
N HIS A 119 -4.28 1.79 -25.09
CA HIS A 119 -3.54 0.93 -26.03
C HIS A 119 -2.80 1.70 -27.15
N THR A 120 -3.27 2.89 -27.53
CA THR A 120 -2.64 3.73 -28.58
C THR A 120 -1.51 4.62 -28.07
N THR A 121 -1.19 4.61 -26.78
CA THR A 121 -0.13 5.45 -26.21
C THR A 121 1.22 5.20 -26.89
N GLY A 122 1.84 6.25 -27.43
CA GLY A 122 3.12 6.16 -28.15
C GLY A 122 3.00 5.72 -29.62
N ILE A 123 1.80 5.31 -30.07
CA ILE A 123 1.50 5.08 -31.49
C ILE A 123 0.94 6.35 -32.11
N LYS A 124 0.05 7.03 -31.37
CA LYS A 124 -0.51 8.33 -31.75
C LYS A 124 -0.31 9.30 -30.57
N PRO A 125 0.15 10.54 -30.83
CA PRO A 125 0.24 11.54 -29.78
C PRO A 125 -1.17 11.96 -29.36
N PHE A 126 -1.38 12.12 -28.06
CA PHE A 126 -2.62 12.68 -27.53
C PHE A 126 -2.53 14.20 -27.49
N SER A 127 -3.61 14.87 -27.88
CA SER A 127 -3.81 16.29 -27.62
C SER A 127 -4.07 16.54 -26.12
N LEU A 128 -3.86 17.79 -25.68
CA LEU A 128 -4.19 18.19 -24.30
C LEU A 128 -5.67 17.95 -23.95
N LYS A 129 -6.56 18.12 -24.94
CA LYS A 129 -7.99 17.85 -24.77
C LYS A 129 -8.24 16.37 -24.49
N GLU A 130 -7.65 15.47 -25.27
CA GLU A 130 -7.78 14.03 -25.06
C GLU A 130 -7.19 13.62 -23.72
N LEU A 131 -6.00 14.14 -23.36
CA LEU A 131 -5.37 13.84 -22.08
C LEU A 131 -6.24 14.28 -20.89
N SER A 132 -6.89 15.45 -20.98
CA SER A 132 -7.82 15.92 -19.95
C SER A 132 -9.08 15.04 -19.82
N LEU A 133 -9.61 14.54 -20.93
CA LEU A 133 -10.73 13.58 -20.92
C LEU A 133 -10.31 12.23 -20.34
N MET A 134 -9.11 11.73 -20.69
CA MET A 134 -8.54 10.51 -20.13
C MET A 134 -8.31 10.64 -18.63
N TYR A 135 -7.86 11.82 -18.16
CA TYR A 135 -7.72 12.10 -16.73
C TYR A 135 -9.07 12.10 -15.99
N ALA A 136 -10.09 12.72 -16.55
CA ALA A 136 -11.44 12.69 -15.98
C ALA A 136 -11.98 11.25 -15.88
N GLY A 137 -11.81 10.45 -16.94
CA GLY A 137 -12.17 9.02 -16.92
C GLY A 137 -11.37 8.23 -15.88
N SER A 138 -10.05 8.46 -15.81
CA SER A 138 -9.14 7.82 -14.85
C SER A 138 -9.48 8.16 -13.41
N THR A 139 -9.97 9.37 -13.14
CA THR A 139 -10.42 9.81 -11.81
C THR A 139 -11.61 8.98 -11.33
N VAL A 140 -12.61 8.77 -12.20
CA VAL A 140 -13.79 7.96 -11.87
C VAL A 140 -13.41 6.49 -11.67
N VAL A 141 -12.63 5.94 -12.61
CA VAL A 141 -12.20 4.53 -12.58
C VAL A 141 -11.29 4.28 -11.38
N GLY A 142 -10.35 5.18 -11.12
CA GLY A 142 -9.45 5.12 -9.96
C GLY A 142 -10.21 5.16 -8.64
N ALA A 143 -11.21 6.03 -8.51
CA ALA A 143 -12.08 6.08 -7.34
C ALA A 143 -12.86 4.77 -7.14
N LEU A 144 -13.44 4.22 -8.21
CA LEU A 144 -14.15 2.93 -8.14
C LEU A 144 -13.20 1.80 -7.73
N MET A 145 -12.01 1.73 -8.33
CA MET A 145 -11.00 0.74 -7.98
C MET A 145 -10.52 0.88 -6.55
N MET A 146 -10.32 2.10 -6.06
CA MET A 146 -9.99 2.37 -4.66
C MET A 146 -11.04 1.74 -3.73
N PHE A 147 -12.33 1.99 -3.96
CA PHE A 147 -13.40 1.45 -3.11
C PHE A 147 -13.47 -0.08 -3.16
N VAL A 148 -13.39 -0.65 -4.36
CA VAL A 148 -13.47 -2.10 -4.54
C VAL A 148 -12.25 -2.80 -3.92
N MET A 149 -11.04 -2.28 -4.13
CA MET A 149 -9.82 -2.84 -3.54
C MET A 149 -9.77 -2.66 -2.03
N PHE A 150 -10.22 -1.51 -1.51
CA PHE A 150 -10.39 -1.30 -0.06
C PHE A 150 -11.29 -2.38 0.54
N TYR A 151 -12.47 -2.60 -0.04
CA TYR A 151 -13.42 -3.59 0.46
C TYR A 151 -12.90 -5.03 0.27
N ALA A 152 -12.23 -5.32 -0.84
CA ALA A 152 -11.64 -6.63 -1.10
C ALA A 152 -10.61 -6.97 -0.02
N VAL A 153 -9.64 -6.10 0.20
CA VAL A 153 -8.49 -6.38 1.06
C VAL A 153 -8.83 -6.14 2.53
N LEU A 154 -9.17 -4.91 2.91
CA LEU A 154 -9.28 -4.54 4.33
C LEU A 154 -10.55 -5.08 4.99
N HIS A 155 -11.63 -5.23 4.23
CA HIS A 155 -12.83 -5.88 4.76
C HIS A 155 -12.81 -7.39 4.53
N SER A 156 -12.88 -7.84 3.28
CA SER A 156 -13.18 -9.24 2.98
C SER A 156 -12.01 -10.18 3.28
N TRP A 157 -10.81 -9.87 2.77
CA TRP A 157 -9.63 -10.71 2.94
C TRP A 157 -9.17 -10.78 4.40
N LEU A 158 -9.02 -9.64 5.09
CA LEU A 158 -8.61 -9.64 6.49
C LEU A 158 -9.64 -10.31 7.40
N ASN A 159 -10.95 -10.12 7.17
CA ASN A 159 -11.97 -10.84 7.95
C ASN A 159 -12.00 -12.35 7.66
N PHE A 160 -11.71 -12.78 6.43
CA PHE A 160 -11.58 -14.21 6.12
C PHE A 160 -10.47 -14.84 6.96
N PHE A 161 -9.26 -14.27 6.95
CA PHE A 161 -8.16 -14.76 7.78
C PHE A 161 -8.45 -14.63 9.28
N ALA A 162 -9.09 -13.54 9.70
CA ALA A 162 -9.47 -13.35 11.09
C ALA A 162 -10.46 -14.43 11.57
N GLU A 163 -11.40 -14.84 10.72
CA GLU A 163 -12.36 -15.88 11.05
C GLU A 163 -11.70 -17.26 11.13
N ILE A 164 -10.95 -17.66 10.10
CA ILE A 164 -10.28 -18.97 10.05
C ILE A 164 -9.26 -19.13 11.18
N LEU A 165 -8.56 -18.06 11.55
CA LEU A 165 -7.60 -18.06 12.66
C LEU A 165 -8.25 -17.83 14.03
N ARG A 166 -9.57 -17.59 14.10
CA ARG A 166 -10.29 -17.18 15.32
C ARG A 166 -9.70 -15.91 15.96
N PHE A 167 -9.12 -15.02 15.17
CA PHE A 167 -8.64 -13.72 15.62
C PHE A 167 -9.83 -12.81 15.94
N GLY A 168 -9.83 -12.29 17.17
CA GLY A 168 -10.95 -11.55 17.76
C GLY A 168 -10.91 -10.05 17.51
N ASP A 169 -9.72 -9.49 17.34
CA ASP A 169 -9.53 -8.08 16.99
C ASP A 169 -9.76 -7.89 15.49
N ARG A 170 -10.80 -7.15 15.11
CA ARG A 170 -11.22 -7.02 13.71
C ARG A 170 -11.39 -5.57 13.28
N GLU A 171 -10.84 -4.64 14.04
CA GLU A 171 -10.85 -3.23 13.70
C GLU A 171 -9.71 -2.91 12.73
N PHE A 172 -9.82 -3.40 11.48
CA PHE A 172 -8.81 -3.18 10.43
C PHE A 172 -8.89 -1.78 9.77
N TYR A 173 -10.00 -1.10 9.99
CA TYR A 173 -10.28 0.26 9.54
C TYR A 173 -11.42 0.83 10.37
N GLN A 174 -11.53 2.15 10.39
CA GLN A 174 -12.64 2.90 11.03
C GLN A 174 -13.44 3.66 9.96
N ASP A 175 -14.35 4.54 10.37
CA ASP A 175 -15.18 5.38 9.50
C ASP A 175 -14.38 6.50 8.79
N TRP A 176 -13.38 6.11 8.01
CA TRP A 176 -12.46 7.02 7.32
C TRP A 176 -13.15 7.92 6.31
N TRP A 177 -14.31 7.51 5.78
CA TRP A 177 -15.12 8.31 4.85
C TRP A 177 -15.71 9.58 5.49
N ASN A 178 -15.87 9.59 6.81
CA ASN A 178 -16.33 10.74 7.58
C ASN A 178 -15.19 11.71 7.95
N SER A 179 -13.96 11.45 7.47
CA SER A 179 -12.80 12.25 7.90
C SER A 179 -12.85 13.68 7.35
N THR A 180 -12.56 14.67 8.19
CA THR A 180 -12.51 16.09 7.79
C THR A 180 -11.08 16.61 7.60
N SER A 181 -10.08 15.77 7.88
CA SER A 181 -8.66 16.10 7.69
C SER A 181 -7.90 14.88 7.18
N PHE A 182 -6.81 15.10 6.44
CA PHE A 182 -5.97 14.00 5.98
C PHE A 182 -5.32 13.24 7.14
N SER A 183 -4.97 13.95 8.22
CA SER A 183 -4.49 13.34 9.47
C SER A 183 -5.48 12.31 10.03
N GLN A 184 -6.78 12.61 10.03
CA GLN A 184 -7.82 11.67 10.45
C GLN A 184 -8.00 10.52 9.46
N TYR A 185 -7.99 10.81 8.15
CA TYR A 185 -8.10 9.80 7.10
C TYR A 185 -7.02 8.71 7.22
N TYR A 186 -5.74 9.11 7.33
CA TYR A 186 -4.63 8.15 7.39
C TYR A 186 -4.66 7.27 8.64
N ARG A 187 -5.20 7.76 9.77
CA ARG A 187 -5.40 6.94 10.99
C ARG A 187 -6.49 5.89 10.82
N LYS A 188 -7.54 6.21 10.08
CA LYS A 188 -8.77 5.41 10.00
C LYS A 188 -8.80 4.46 8.80
N TRP A 189 -8.07 4.75 7.72
CA TRP A 189 -8.15 4.01 6.46
C TRP A 189 -7.65 2.56 6.58
N ASN A 190 -6.46 2.36 7.13
CA ASN A 190 -5.83 1.06 7.31
C ASN A 190 -5.11 1.07 8.66
N THR A 191 -5.85 0.72 9.72
CA THR A 191 -5.34 0.75 11.10
C THR A 191 -4.17 -0.21 11.26
N VAL A 192 -4.20 -1.36 10.57
CA VAL A 192 -3.15 -2.39 10.65
C VAL A 192 -1.77 -1.86 10.28
N VAL A 193 -1.68 -1.12 9.15
CA VAL A 193 -0.42 -0.50 8.71
C VAL A 193 -0.14 0.77 9.49
N HIS A 194 -1.17 1.56 9.77
CA HIS A 194 -1.05 2.78 10.56
C HIS A 194 -0.40 2.50 11.93
N ASP A 195 -0.89 1.50 12.66
CA ASP A 195 -0.41 1.18 14.01
C ASP A 195 1.05 0.74 13.97
N TRP A 196 1.45 -0.04 12.96
CA TRP A 196 2.85 -0.41 12.78
C TRP A 196 3.75 0.81 12.53
N LEU A 197 3.35 1.70 11.61
CA LEU A 197 4.09 2.93 11.31
C LEU A 197 4.14 3.86 12.54
N TYR A 198 3.05 3.95 13.28
CA TYR A 198 2.96 4.76 14.49
C TYR A 198 3.88 4.23 15.59
N THR A 199 3.84 2.92 15.87
CA THR A 199 4.64 2.31 16.93
C THR A 199 6.13 2.31 16.61
N TYR A 200 6.52 1.95 15.39
CA TYR A 200 7.92 1.67 15.07
C TYR A 200 8.67 2.79 14.34
N ILE A 201 7.95 3.75 13.74
CA ILE A 201 8.59 4.90 13.08
C ILE A 201 8.26 6.17 13.83
N TYR A 202 6.98 6.49 13.99
CA TYR A 202 6.58 7.76 14.62
C TYR A 202 7.08 7.83 16.06
N MET A 203 6.73 6.85 16.91
CA MET A 203 7.10 6.86 18.32
C MET A 203 8.60 6.73 18.54
N GLU A 204 9.29 5.92 17.74
CA GLU A 204 10.76 5.83 17.83
C GLU A 204 11.42 7.16 17.46
N THR A 205 10.93 7.85 16.43
CA THR A 205 11.44 9.18 16.04
C THR A 205 11.24 10.20 17.17
N ILE A 206 10.08 10.18 17.83
CA ILE A 206 9.81 11.01 19.01
C ILE A 206 10.74 10.65 20.18
N ASN A 207 10.95 9.36 20.44
CA ASN A 207 11.78 8.88 21.55
C ASN A 207 13.27 9.23 21.38
N VAL A 208 13.73 9.41 20.14
CA VAL A 208 15.08 9.93 19.83
C VAL A 208 15.18 11.45 20.05
N GLY A 209 14.08 12.13 20.38
CA GLY A 209 14.03 13.57 20.70
C GLY A 209 13.69 14.47 19.52
N LEU A 210 13.24 13.92 18.39
CA LEU A 210 12.82 14.72 17.23
C LEU A 210 11.38 15.26 17.38
N SER A 211 11.07 16.32 16.63
CA SER A 211 9.76 16.99 16.70
C SER A 211 8.63 16.13 16.10
N ARG A 212 7.38 16.44 16.48
CA ARG A 212 6.18 15.78 15.92
C ARG A 212 6.09 15.92 14.40
N SER A 213 6.46 17.08 13.87
CA SER A 213 6.48 17.31 12.43
C SER A 213 7.56 16.47 11.75
N ALA A 214 8.75 16.35 12.34
CA ALA A 214 9.80 15.47 11.81
C ALA A 214 9.37 14.00 11.82
N ALA A 215 8.74 13.52 12.90
CA ALA A 215 8.19 12.17 12.99
C ALA A 215 7.10 11.91 11.93
N LEU A 216 6.21 12.87 11.71
CA LEU A 216 5.19 12.78 10.66
C LEU A 216 5.84 12.68 9.27
N ILE A 217 6.78 13.57 8.95
CA ILE A 217 7.49 13.57 7.66
C ILE A 217 8.24 12.25 7.46
N ALA A 218 8.90 11.73 8.49
CA ALA A 218 9.60 10.45 8.43
C ALA A 218 8.66 9.28 8.10
N VAL A 219 7.48 9.22 8.73
CA VAL A 219 6.45 8.21 8.43
C VAL A 219 6.00 8.29 6.98
N PHE A 220 5.68 9.49 6.49
CA PHE A 220 5.23 9.67 5.10
C PHE A 220 6.34 9.37 4.10
N PHE A 221 7.57 9.73 4.41
CA PHE A 221 8.73 9.41 3.59
C PHE A 221 8.91 7.90 3.44
N VAL A 222 9.02 7.17 4.56
CA VAL A 222 9.16 5.72 4.54
C VAL A 222 7.97 5.05 3.85
N SER A 223 6.74 5.47 4.16
CA SER A 223 5.54 4.94 3.53
C SER A 223 5.55 5.16 2.01
N SER A 224 5.87 6.36 1.54
CA SER A 224 5.91 6.69 0.12
C SER A 224 6.95 5.87 -0.65
N LEU A 225 8.14 5.67 -0.06
CA LEU A 225 9.19 4.84 -0.65
C LEU A 225 8.77 3.37 -0.75
N VAL A 226 8.10 2.83 0.27
CA VAL A 226 7.64 1.44 0.26
C VAL A 226 6.54 1.24 -0.77
N HIS A 227 5.60 2.17 -0.92
CA HIS A 227 4.58 2.08 -1.96
C HIS A 227 5.21 2.13 -3.36
N GLU A 228 6.15 3.05 -3.58
CA GLU A 228 6.88 3.16 -4.84
C GLU A 228 7.71 1.89 -5.13
N TYR A 229 8.38 1.34 -4.11
CA TYR A 229 9.12 0.09 -4.20
C TYR A 229 8.24 -1.07 -4.66
N ILE A 230 7.04 -1.21 -4.08
CA ILE A 230 6.08 -2.23 -4.48
C ILE A 230 5.66 -2.02 -5.94
N ILE A 231 5.22 -0.81 -6.30
CA ILE A 231 4.71 -0.54 -7.66
C ILE A 231 5.81 -0.72 -8.71
N ALA A 232 6.99 -0.14 -8.48
CA ALA A 232 8.07 -0.13 -9.45
C ALA A 232 8.56 -1.54 -9.79
N LEU A 233 8.74 -2.40 -8.77
CA LEU A 233 9.13 -3.80 -9.00
C LEU A 233 7.99 -4.65 -9.53
N SER A 234 6.73 -4.30 -9.24
CA SER A 234 5.57 -5.02 -9.78
C SER A 234 5.38 -4.78 -11.26
N LEU A 235 5.56 -3.53 -11.70
CA LEU A 235 5.43 -3.12 -13.09
C LEU A 235 6.73 -3.27 -13.89
N GLY A 236 7.87 -3.43 -13.23
CA GLY A 236 9.18 -3.60 -13.88
C GLY A 236 9.78 -2.29 -14.39
N PHE A 237 9.40 -1.14 -13.82
CA PHE A 237 9.98 0.17 -14.11
C PHE A 237 9.83 1.13 -12.94
N PHE A 238 10.71 2.12 -12.84
CA PHE A 238 10.63 3.17 -11.82
C PHE A 238 9.98 4.44 -12.39
N TYR A 239 8.85 4.85 -11.82
CA TYR A 239 8.16 6.07 -12.21
C TYR A 239 7.50 6.74 -11.00
N PRO A 240 8.26 7.57 -10.24
CA PRO A 240 7.94 7.95 -8.86
C PRO A 240 6.83 8.98 -8.67
N ILE A 241 5.80 8.95 -9.51
CA ILE A 241 4.66 9.87 -9.44
C ILE A 241 3.93 9.73 -8.11
N LEU A 242 3.77 8.51 -7.59
CA LEU A 242 3.12 8.29 -6.30
C LEU A 242 3.93 8.93 -5.17
N ALA A 243 5.22 8.59 -5.08
CA ALA A 243 6.09 9.13 -4.03
C ALA A 243 6.18 10.66 -4.07
N VAL A 244 6.37 11.24 -5.27
CA VAL A 244 6.39 12.69 -5.47
C VAL A 244 5.07 13.32 -5.05
N THR A 245 3.92 12.76 -5.42
CA THR A 245 2.60 13.32 -5.06
C THR A 245 2.38 13.28 -3.55
N TYR A 246 2.74 12.19 -2.88
CA TYR A 246 2.60 12.06 -1.42
C TYR A 246 3.45 13.09 -0.68
N LEU A 247 4.70 13.29 -1.10
CA LEU A 247 5.64 14.18 -0.40
C LEU A 247 5.42 15.66 -0.71
N THR A 248 5.12 16.00 -1.96
CA THR A 248 4.99 17.40 -2.40
C THR A 248 3.59 17.97 -2.20
N VAL A 249 2.55 17.14 -2.34
CA VAL A 249 1.16 17.58 -2.19
C VAL A 249 0.56 17.03 -0.89
N GLY A 250 0.72 15.73 -0.63
CA GLY A 250 0.13 15.06 0.53
C GLY A 250 0.58 15.66 1.87
N VAL A 251 1.90 15.77 2.09
CA VAL A 251 2.45 16.29 3.35
C VAL A 251 2.02 17.74 3.64
N PRO A 252 2.15 18.72 2.72
CA PRO A 252 1.65 20.07 2.96
C PRO A 252 0.14 20.12 3.23
N VAL A 253 -0.65 19.31 2.52
CA VAL A 253 -2.10 19.26 2.71
C VAL A 253 -2.48 18.70 4.09
N ILE A 254 -1.71 17.76 4.65
CA ILE A 254 -1.94 17.30 6.02
C ILE A 254 -1.78 18.45 7.02
N PHE A 255 -0.73 19.26 6.90
CA PHE A 255 -0.53 20.41 7.78
C PHE A 255 -1.59 21.49 7.58
N LEU A 256 -2.01 21.74 6.33
CA LEU A 256 -3.06 22.70 6.01
C LEU A 256 -4.44 22.29 6.54
N THR A 257 -4.73 20.99 6.52
CA THR A 257 -6.01 20.42 6.98
C THR A 257 -5.98 20.01 8.45
N ASP A 258 -4.87 20.23 9.17
CA ASP A 258 -4.77 19.83 10.57
C ASP A 258 -5.84 20.54 11.41
N LYS A 259 -6.57 19.73 12.21
CA LYS A 259 -7.69 20.17 13.06
C LYS A 259 -8.83 20.90 12.33
N LYS A 260 -8.88 20.86 11.01
CA LYS A 260 -10.01 21.42 10.26
C LYS A 260 -11.23 20.51 10.40
N THR A 261 -12.38 21.12 10.68
CA THR A 261 -13.66 20.45 10.91
C THR A 261 -14.74 21.01 10.00
N GLY A 262 -15.71 20.19 9.62
CA GLY A 262 -16.87 20.58 8.83
C GLY A 262 -16.94 19.93 7.46
N GLN A 263 -18.13 20.00 6.85
CA GLN A 263 -18.46 19.31 5.60
C GLN A 263 -17.58 19.74 4.42
N PHE A 264 -17.25 21.03 4.34
CA PHE A 264 -16.37 21.55 3.29
C PHE A 264 -15.03 20.81 3.22
N TRP A 265 -14.41 20.57 4.38
CA TRP A 265 -13.12 19.89 4.44
C TRP A 265 -13.21 18.39 4.11
N ASN A 266 -14.34 17.75 4.43
CA ASN A 266 -14.62 16.39 3.96
C ASN A 266 -14.73 16.37 2.42
N THR A 267 -15.51 17.27 1.81
CA THR A 267 -15.61 17.39 0.35
C THR A 267 -14.26 17.68 -0.29
N PHE A 268 -13.47 18.59 0.29
CA PHE A 268 -12.12 18.91 -0.19
C PHE A 268 -11.20 17.67 -0.16
N MET A 269 -11.22 16.92 0.94
CA MET A 269 -10.48 15.66 1.06
C MET A 269 -10.90 14.65 -0.02
N TRP A 270 -12.21 14.47 -0.24
CA TRP A 270 -12.71 13.57 -1.29
C TRP A 270 -12.27 13.99 -2.69
N SER A 271 -12.38 15.27 -3.02
CA SER A 271 -11.92 15.81 -4.32
C SER A 271 -10.43 15.52 -4.54
N MET A 272 -9.60 15.74 -3.50
CA MET A 272 -8.17 15.46 -3.56
C MET A 272 -7.86 13.96 -3.65
N LEU A 273 -8.63 13.12 -2.95
CA LEU A 273 -8.45 11.67 -2.98
C LEU A 273 -8.79 11.11 -4.37
N PHE A 274 -9.93 11.48 -4.96
CA PHE A 274 -10.31 11.06 -6.30
C PHE A 274 -9.32 11.54 -7.36
N SER A 275 -8.93 12.81 -7.29
CA SER A 275 -7.88 13.39 -8.13
C SER A 275 -6.57 12.60 -8.02
N GLY A 276 -6.11 12.30 -6.81
CA GLY A 276 -4.90 11.52 -6.56
C GLY A 276 -4.95 10.11 -7.17
N TRP A 277 -6.06 9.39 -7.01
CA TRP A 277 -6.25 8.09 -7.66
C TRP A 277 -6.29 8.20 -9.18
N GLY A 278 -6.90 9.27 -9.72
CA GLY A 278 -6.87 9.58 -11.15
C GLY A 278 -5.46 9.78 -11.69
N LEU A 279 -4.60 10.51 -10.95
CA LEU A 279 -3.19 10.71 -11.29
C LEU A 279 -2.43 9.38 -11.29
N VAL A 280 -2.63 8.54 -10.29
CA VAL A 280 -2.00 7.21 -10.24
C VAL A 280 -2.40 6.38 -11.45
N ILE A 281 -3.70 6.27 -11.74
CA ILE A 281 -4.17 5.47 -12.87
C ILE A 281 -3.62 5.99 -14.20
N ILE A 282 -3.75 7.29 -14.49
CA ILE A 282 -3.37 7.83 -15.80
C ILE A 282 -1.86 7.67 -16.04
N PHE A 283 -1.03 8.05 -15.08
CA PHE A 283 0.43 8.12 -15.28
C PHE A 283 1.06 6.73 -15.37
N TYR A 284 0.69 5.81 -14.47
CA TYR A 284 1.22 4.45 -14.54
C TYR A 284 0.72 3.69 -15.77
N THR A 285 -0.53 3.91 -16.20
CA THR A 285 -1.08 3.28 -17.40
C THR A 285 -0.43 3.84 -18.67
N LEU A 286 -0.23 5.16 -18.75
CA LEU A 286 0.50 5.79 -19.86
C LEU A 286 1.91 5.22 -19.99
N GLU A 287 2.66 5.16 -18.87
CA GLU A 287 4.02 4.64 -18.88
C GLU A 287 4.07 3.15 -19.26
N TRP A 288 3.14 2.34 -18.74
CA TRP A 288 3.03 0.93 -19.08
C TRP A 288 2.83 0.72 -20.60
N HIS A 289 1.89 1.44 -21.22
CA HIS A 289 1.64 1.32 -22.65
C HIS A 289 2.74 1.95 -23.51
N ALA A 290 3.33 3.07 -23.07
CA ALA A 290 4.49 3.66 -23.73
C ALA A 290 5.68 2.67 -23.78
N ARG A 291 5.90 1.89 -22.72
CA ARG A 291 6.93 0.84 -22.69
C ARG A 291 6.65 -0.33 -23.63
N ASN A 292 5.39 -0.65 -23.86
CA ASN A 292 5.02 -1.72 -24.80
C ASN A 292 5.13 -1.26 -26.27
N ASN A 293 4.85 0.02 -26.54
CA ASN A 293 4.72 0.54 -27.90
C ASN A 293 5.99 1.25 -28.42
N CYS A 294 6.80 1.85 -27.54
CA CYS A 294 7.98 2.63 -27.92
C CYS A 294 9.29 1.88 -27.67
N LYS A 295 10.30 2.13 -28.51
CA LYS A 295 11.63 1.55 -28.36
C LYS A 295 12.26 2.00 -27.02
N GLY A 296 12.76 1.03 -26.25
CA GLY A 296 13.50 1.28 -25.01
C GLY A 296 14.95 1.68 -25.22
N LEU A 297 15.63 1.93 -24.11
CA LEU A 297 17.08 2.17 -24.09
C LEU A 297 17.83 0.84 -24.09
N ASP A 298 19.04 0.83 -24.66
CA ASP A 298 19.87 -0.38 -24.74
C ASP A 298 20.43 -0.80 -23.37
N ASP A 299 20.63 0.15 -22.45
CA ASP A 299 21.03 -0.11 -21.06
C ASP A 299 19.79 -0.46 -20.20
N PRO A 300 19.69 -1.69 -19.66
CA PRO A 300 18.54 -2.11 -18.86
C PRO A 300 18.32 -1.29 -17.58
N VAL A 301 19.39 -0.78 -16.96
CA VAL A 301 19.29 0.00 -15.72
C VAL A 301 18.74 1.39 -16.02
N LEU A 302 19.23 2.01 -17.10
CA LEU A 302 18.72 3.29 -17.55
C LEU A 302 17.28 3.18 -18.07
N ASP A 303 16.95 2.12 -18.80
CA ASP A 303 15.58 1.87 -19.27
C ASP A 303 14.60 1.70 -18.10
N PHE A 304 15.04 1.07 -16.99
CA PHE A 304 14.23 0.94 -15.78
C PHE A 304 13.98 2.30 -15.10
N CYS A 305 15.00 3.16 -15.02
CA CYS A 305 14.95 4.42 -14.26
C CYS A 305 14.35 5.60 -15.04
N ILE A 306 14.44 5.59 -16.38
CA ILE A 306 14.01 6.71 -17.22
C ILE A 306 12.62 6.40 -17.80
N PRO A 307 11.60 7.26 -17.56
CA PRO A 307 10.27 7.03 -18.11
C PRO A 307 10.24 7.22 -19.62
N ARG A 308 9.61 6.28 -20.34
CA ARG A 308 9.50 6.36 -21.81
C ARG A 308 8.42 7.33 -22.25
N SER A 309 7.40 7.55 -21.43
CA SER A 309 6.29 8.47 -21.73
C SER A 309 6.74 9.92 -21.94
N TRP A 310 7.90 10.31 -21.39
CA TRP A 310 8.46 11.65 -21.51
C TRP A 310 9.66 11.71 -22.47
N SER A 311 10.02 10.59 -23.09
CA SER A 311 11.08 10.55 -24.08
C SER A 311 10.62 11.21 -25.39
N ALA A 312 11.50 12.00 -25.99
CA ALA A 312 11.31 12.57 -27.32
C ALA A 312 11.09 11.50 -28.41
N SER A 313 11.53 10.26 -28.17
CA SER A 313 11.32 9.14 -29.10
C SER A 313 9.90 8.57 -29.08
N CYS A 314 9.12 8.80 -28.02
CA CYS A 314 7.81 8.17 -27.81
C CYS A 314 6.62 9.13 -28.02
N ASN A 315 6.87 10.44 -28.16
CA ASN A 315 5.88 11.49 -28.52
C ASN A 315 4.46 11.23 -28.00
N VAL A 316 4.31 11.01 -26.69
CA VAL A 316 3.02 10.65 -26.08
C VAL A 316 2.04 11.83 -26.08
N ILE A 317 2.55 13.05 -25.94
CA ILE A 317 1.75 14.28 -25.86
C ILE A 317 2.15 15.20 -27.00
N ALA A 318 1.17 15.61 -27.82
CA ALA A 318 1.34 16.71 -28.76
C ALA A 318 1.06 18.03 -28.04
N PHE A 319 2.07 18.89 -27.96
CA PHE A 319 1.93 20.27 -27.46
C PHE A 319 1.52 21.26 -28.57
N SER A 320 1.13 20.76 -29.75
CA SER A 320 0.74 21.54 -30.93
C SER A 320 -0.72 21.97 -30.92
#